data_AF-A0A969JU20-F1
#
_entry.id   AF-A0A969JU20-F1
#
_cell.length_a   1.000
_cell.length_b   1.000
_cell.length_c   1.000
_cell.angle_alpha   90.00
_cell.angle_beta   90.00
_cell.angle_gamma   90.00
#
_symmetry.space_group_name_H-M   'P 1'
#
loop_
_entity.id
_entity.type
_entity.pdbx_description
1 polymer ?
#
loop_
_entity_poly.entity_id
_entity_poly.type
_entity_poly.pdbx_seq_one_letter_code
_entity_poly.pdbx_strand_id
1 'polypeptide(L)'
;MGLITALLGIALATPDAWPMLLSIILLFSVHHGLAKGALFLGVGISSTGPRWTGWALTLPALALVGAPLTSGALIKPFFKEVALNAPGSWPLWMPDLLSLSSVATGLLMVRFLVLAWPRNPQSRLQPALGVPWIILLGMILLLPVWIESTHSGVIMSSLQPEALLNAGLVLVAVGAISGIAWGIQLKTGLCFRVPEGDLLILFKWSSEFLSTGQTRWGRKPRSGLAAIH
;
A
#
# COMPACT_ATOMS: atom_id res chain seq x y z
N MET A 1 5.31 0.83 8.52
CA MET A 1 6.12 0.82 9.75
C MET A 1 7.60 0.67 9.41
N GLY A 2 8.03 -0.29 8.57
CA GLY A 2 9.43 -0.39 8.12
C GLY A 2 10.08 0.91 7.59
N LEU A 3 9.33 1.68 6.80
CA LEU A 3 9.77 2.99 6.30
C LEU A 3 9.97 4.04 7.42
N ILE A 4 9.09 4.05 8.44
CA ILE A 4 9.21 4.94 9.61
C ILE A 4 10.42 4.54 10.45
N THR A 5 10.64 3.24 10.65
CA THR A 5 11.82 2.75 11.39
C THR A 5 13.12 3.04 10.65
N ALA A 6 13.13 2.99 9.31
CA ALA A 6 14.29 3.37 8.51
C ALA A 6 14.62 4.86 8.67
N LEU A 7 13.61 5.74 8.59
CA LEU A 7 13.81 7.17 8.86
C LEU A 7 14.31 7.44 10.27
N LEU A 8 13.75 6.76 11.28
CA LEU A 8 14.21 6.90 12.65
C LEU A 8 15.67 6.47 12.79
N GLY A 9 16.07 5.38 12.13
CA GLY A 9 17.46 4.94 12.08
C GLY A 9 18.40 6.00 11.47
N ILE A 10 17.99 6.63 10.37
CA ILE A 10 18.74 7.74 9.76
C ILE A 10 18.82 8.92 10.74
N ALA A 11 17.71 9.28 11.39
CA ALA A 11 17.67 10.38 12.35
C ALA A 11 18.57 10.17 13.57
N LEU A 12 18.69 8.93 14.04
CA LEU A 12 19.64 8.57 15.10
C LEU A 12 21.09 8.60 14.61
N ALA A 13 21.33 8.28 13.34
CA ALA A 13 22.66 8.32 12.73
C ALA A 13 23.10 9.74 12.33
N THR A 14 22.17 10.69 12.18
CA THR A 14 22.43 12.10 11.86
C THR A 14 21.70 13.04 12.84
N PRO A 15 22.18 13.15 14.10
CA PRO A 15 21.50 13.94 15.14
C PRO A 15 21.29 15.41 14.76
N ASP A 16 22.20 15.99 13.99
CA ASP A 16 22.10 17.40 13.54
C ASP A 16 20.90 17.65 12.62
N ALA A 17 20.42 16.62 11.90
CA ALA A 17 19.26 16.69 11.02
C ALA A 17 17.93 16.36 11.74
N TRP A 18 17.96 16.14 13.06
CA TRP A 18 16.81 15.70 13.84
C TRP A 18 15.55 16.57 13.66
N PRO A 19 15.60 17.92 13.69
CA PRO A 19 14.39 18.73 13.56
C PRO A 19 13.66 18.50 12.22
N MET A 20 14.42 18.36 11.13
CA MET A 20 13.86 18.10 9.80
C MET A 20 13.32 16.66 9.70
N LEU A 21 14.08 15.68 10.16
CA LEU A 21 13.70 14.26 10.09
C LEU A 21 12.50 13.95 10.97
N LEU A 22 12.39 14.58 12.14
CA LEU A 22 11.23 14.46 13.01
C LEU A 22 9.94 14.91 12.30
N SER A 23 9.97 16.07 11.62
CA SER A 23 8.84 16.56 10.82
C SER A 23 8.43 15.56 9.74
N ILE A 24 9.38 15.00 9.00
CA ILE A 24 9.11 14.01 7.94
C ILE A 24 8.53 12.71 8.54
N ILE A 25 9.09 12.23 9.66
CA ILE A 25 8.60 11.05 10.39
C ILE A 25 7.16 11.25 10.84
N LEU A 26 6.85 12.39 11.47
CA LEU A 26 5.51 12.70 11.94
C LEU A 26 4.53 12.81 10.78
N LEU A 27 4.91 13.52 9.72
CA LEU A 27 4.08 13.70 8.54
C LEU A 27 3.73 12.36 7.88
N PHE A 28 4.73 11.49 7.70
CA PHE A 28 4.52 10.15 7.15
C PHE A 28 3.70 9.26 8.10
N SER A 29 3.89 9.40 9.41
CA SER A 29 3.11 8.66 10.41
C SER A 29 1.64 9.04 10.39
N VAL A 30 1.33 10.34 10.28
CA VAL A 30 -0.05 10.85 10.15
C VAL A 30 -0.68 10.34 8.85
N HIS A 31 0.01 10.50 7.71
CA HIS A 31 -0.45 10.00 6.42
C HIS A 31 -0.78 8.49 6.47
N HIS A 32 0.18 7.70 6.96
CA HIS A 32 0.06 6.24 6.99
C HIS A 32 -0.99 5.78 8.00
N GLY A 33 -1.08 6.45 9.15
CA GLY A 33 -2.06 6.17 10.20
C GLY A 33 -3.49 6.44 9.75
N LEU A 34 -3.74 7.61 9.14
CA LEU A 34 -5.05 7.98 8.59
C LEU A 34 -5.48 7.01 7.49
N ALA A 35 -4.60 6.75 6.51
CA ALA A 35 -4.92 5.87 5.39
C ALA A 35 -5.19 4.44 5.86
N LYS A 36 -4.35 3.88 6.76
CA LYS A 36 -4.60 2.56 7.33
C LYS A 36 -5.86 2.51 8.18
N GLY A 37 -6.11 3.50 9.02
CA GLY A 37 -7.33 3.59 9.81
C GLY A 37 -8.58 3.56 8.92
N ALA A 38 -8.57 4.32 7.83
CA ALA A 38 -9.66 4.33 6.85
C ALA A 38 -9.82 2.98 6.15
N LEU A 39 -8.72 2.31 5.78
CA LEU A 39 -8.78 0.99 5.16
C LEU A 39 -9.35 -0.05 6.13
N PHE A 40 -8.84 -0.13 7.37
CA PHE A 40 -9.29 -1.10 8.37
C PHE A 40 -10.76 -0.95 8.71
N LEU A 41 -11.20 0.27 9.02
CA LEU A 41 -12.60 0.53 9.33
C LEU A 41 -13.50 0.30 8.10
N GLY A 42 -12.97 0.63 6.92
CA GLY A 42 -13.66 0.46 5.65
C GLY A 42 -13.83 -1.00 5.20
N VAL A 43 -13.05 -1.98 5.70
CA VAL A 43 -13.26 -3.40 5.38
C VAL A 43 -14.64 -3.87 5.84
N GLY A 44 -14.99 -3.61 7.10
CA GLY A 44 -16.31 -3.98 7.63
C GLY A 44 -17.42 -3.25 6.88
N ILE A 45 -17.23 -1.95 6.63
CA ILE A 45 -18.20 -1.11 5.93
C ILE A 45 -18.41 -1.54 4.48
N SER A 46 -17.36 -1.87 3.73
CA SER A 46 -17.46 -2.25 2.32
C SER A 46 -18.05 -3.65 2.12
N SER A 47 -17.83 -4.56 3.06
CA SER A 47 -18.36 -5.92 2.98
C SER A 47 -19.90 -5.98 2.99
N THR A 48 -20.55 -5.06 3.71
CA THR A 48 -22.02 -5.00 3.87
C THR A 48 -22.65 -3.71 3.36
N GLY A 49 -21.86 -2.69 3.04
CA GLY A 49 -22.35 -1.35 2.71
C GLY A 49 -22.68 -1.14 1.23
N PRO A 50 -23.07 0.09 0.85
CA PRO A 50 -23.36 0.44 -0.54
C PRO A 50 -22.15 0.31 -1.46
N ARG A 51 -22.39 0.15 -2.76
CA ARG A 51 -21.31 0.01 -3.77
C ARG A 51 -20.28 1.14 -3.77
N TRP A 52 -20.70 2.37 -3.47
CA TRP A 52 -19.80 3.51 -3.44
C TRP A 52 -18.71 3.38 -2.37
N THR A 53 -18.92 2.56 -1.33
CA THR A 53 -17.91 2.33 -0.29
C THR A 53 -16.63 1.68 -0.82
N GLY A 54 -16.76 0.81 -1.83
CA GLY A 54 -15.62 0.23 -2.54
C GLY A 54 -14.81 1.28 -3.30
N TRP A 55 -15.49 2.24 -3.93
CA TRP A 55 -14.85 3.39 -4.57
C TRP A 55 -14.20 4.32 -3.55
N ALA A 56 -14.86 4.58 -2.42
CA ALA A 56 -14.28 5.41 -1.37
C ALA A 56 -13.02 4.76 -0.74
N LEU A 57 -12.92 3.43 -0.70
CA LEU A 57 -11.70 2.72 -0.30
C LEU A 57 -10.51 2.90 -1.26
N THR A 58 -10.75 3.28 -2.52
CA THR A 58 -9.63 3.53 -3.45
C THR A 58 -8.85 4.78 -3.06
N LEU A 59 -9.47 5.75 -2.39
CA LEU A 59 -8.82 6.97 -1.93
C LEU A 59 -7.66 6.70 -0.95
N PRO A 60 -7.87 6.03 0.21
CA PRO A 60 -6.76 5.69 1.11
C PRO A 60 -5.76 4.72 0.47
N ALA A 61 -6.22 3.82 -0.41
CA ALA A 61 -5.34 2.91 -1.14
C ALA A 61 -4.37 3.69 -2.07
N LEU A 62 -4.89 4.60 -2.89
CA LEU A 62 -4.09 5.46 -3.78
C LEU A 62 -3.17 6.38 -2.98
N ALA A 63 -3.62 6.87 -1.82
CA ALA A 63 -2.79 7.66 -0.93
C ALA A 63 -1.56 6.87 -0.46
N LEU A 64 -1.71 5.63 -0.02
CA LEU A 64 -0.59 4.77 0.38
C LEU A 64 0.35 4.42 -0.78
N VAL A 65 -0.20 4.22 -1.98
CA VAL A 65 0.60 3.97 -3.18
C VAL A 65 1.33 5.23 -3.64
N GLY A 66 0.94 6.41 -3.14
CA GLY A 66 1.50 7.69 -3.55
C GLY A 66 1.14 8.06 -4.98
N ALA A 67 -0.13 7.87 -5.35
CA ALA A 67 -0.67 8.36 -6.62
C ALA A 67 -0.60 9.90 -6.68
N PRO A 68 -0.54 10.51 -7.88
CA PRO A 68 -0.50 11.97 -8.02
C PRO A 68 -1.59 12.67 -7.22
N LEU A 69 -1.31 13.87 -6.71
CA LEU A 69 -2.22 14.68 -5.88
C LEU A 69 -2.63 14.07 -4.53
N THR A 70 -2.05 12.94 -4.15
CA THR A 70 -2.24 12.37 -2.80
C THR A 70 -1.15 12.84 -1.85
N SER A 71 -1.44 12.81 -0.56
CA SER A 71 -0.44 13.10 0.48
C SER A 71 0.77 12.16 0.37
N GLY A 72 0.61 10.94 -0.11
CA GLY A 72 1.73 10.03 -0.36
C GLY A 72 2.67 10.52 -1.46
N ALA A 73 2.15 11.11 -2.54
CA ALA A 73 2.97 11.72 -3.59
C ALA A 73 3.73 12.96 -3.10
N LEU A 74 3.15 13.72 -2.16
CA LEU A 74 3.81 14.89 -1.56
C LEU A 74 4.94 14.49 -0.60
N ILE A 75 4.79 13.38 0.13
CA ILE A 75 5.75 12.97 1.18
C ILE A 75 6.92 12.15 0.62
N LYS A 76 6.68 11.35 -0.43
CA LYS A 76 7.69 10.47 -1.03
C LYS A 76 8.98 11.18 -1.48
N PRO A 77 8.95 12.37 -2.09
CA PRO A 77 10.16 13.11 -2.44
C PRO A 77 11.06 13.39 -1.23
N PHE A 78 10.49 13.78 -0.10
CA PHE A 78 11.25 13.99 1.14
C PHE A 78 11.96 12.72 1.61
N PHE A 79 11.32 11.55 1.48
CA PHE A 79 11.97 10.27 1.79
C PHE A 79 13.15 9.97 0.88
N LYS A 80 13.02 10.26 -0.42
CA LYS A 80 14.11 10.07 -1.39
C LYS A 80 15.28 11.00 -1.07
N GLU A 81 14.99 12.26 -0.73
CA GLU A 81 16.01 13.22 -0.30
C GLU A 81 16.73 12.77 0.97
N VAL A 82 15.99 12.31 1.98
CA VAL A 82 16.58 11.76 3.21
C VAL A 82 17.44 10.52 2.91
N ALA A 83 16.97 9.63 2.04
CA ALA A 83 17.73 8.44 1.64
C ALA A 83 19.02 8.77 0.90
N LEU A 84 19.03 9.82 0.07
CA LEU A 84 20.21 10.27 -0.67
C LEU A 84 21.26 10.94 0.23
N ASN A 85 20.82 11.57 1.32
CA ASN A 85 21.70 12.22 2.30
C ASN A 85 22.02 11.32 3.51
N ALA A 86 21.59 10.05 3.49
CA ALA A 86 21.85 9.11 4.57
C ALA A 86 23.35 8.76 4.66
N PRO A 87 23.89 8.49 5.87
CA PRO A 87 25.30 8.22 6.06
C PRO A 87 25.74 6.86 5.47
N GLY A 88 27.02 6.77 5.11
CA GLY A 88 27.64 5.55 4.62
C GLY A 88 27.13 5.12 3.24
N SER A 89 26.91 3.82 3.05
CA SER A 89 26.53 3.24 1.75
C SER A 89 25.01 3.25 1.48
N TRP A 90 24.20 3.81 2.37
CA TRP A 90 22.73 3.79 2.28
C TRP A 90 22.18 4.46 1.00
N PRO A 91 22.75 5.59 0.52
CA PRO A 91 22.28 6.24 -0.70
C PRO A 91 22.35 5.35 -1.95
N LEU A 92 23.21 4.33 -1.96
CA LEU A 92 23.42 3.45 -3.12
C LEU A 92 22.24 2.53 -3.42
N TRP A 93 21.41 2.19 -2.42
CA TRP A 93 20.36 1.18 -2.57
C TRP A 93 19.02 1.59 -1.96
N MET A 94 18.96 2.55 -1.04
CA MET A 94 17.69 2.97 -0.44
C MET A 94 16.68 3.50 -1.47
N PRO A 95 17.03 4.38 -2.42
CA PRO A 95 16.06 4.90 -3.38
C PRO A 95 15.34 3.81 -4.18
N ASP A 96 16.06 2.74 -4.54
CA ASP A 96 15.51 1.59 -5.25
C ASP A 96 14.59 0.77 -4.36
N LEU A 97 14.98 0.53 -3.10
CA LEU A 97 14.14 -0.15 -2.12
C LEU A 97 12.86 0.63 -1.81
N LEU A 98 12.92 1.97 -1.78
CA LEU A 98 11.75 2.83 -1.60
C LEU A 98 10.77 2.70 -2.78
N SER A 99 11.30 2.66 -4.00
CA SER A 99 10.52 2.44 -5.22
C SER A 99 9.88 1.05 -5.22
N LEU A 100 10.66 0.00 -4.89
CA LEU A 100 10.18 -1.37 -4.81
C LEU A 100 9.12 -1.54 -3.71
N SER A 101 9.31 -0.91 -2.55
CA SER A 101 8.33 -0.88 -1.46
C SER A 101 7.01 -0.22 -1.89
N SER A 102 7.07 0.80 -2.76
CA SER A 102 5.88 1.45 -3.31
C SER A 102 5.11 0.51 -4.24
N VAL A 103 5.81 -0.22 -5.12
CA VAL A 103 5.20 -1.22 -5.99
C VAL A 103 4.58 -2.35 -5.15
N ALA A 104 5.31 -2.88 -4.17
CA ALA A 104 4.80 -3.92 -3.27
C ALA A 104 3.55 -3.46 -2.51
N THR A 105 3.54 -2.22 -2.01
CA THR A 105 2.35 -1.62 -1.38
C THR A 105 1.19 -1.54 -2.36
N GLY A 106 1.43 -1.11 -3.60
CA GLY A 106 0.40 -1.05 -4.63
C GLY A 106 -0.21 -2.41 -4.97
N LEU A 107 0.59 -3.46 -5.09
CA LEU A 107 0.09 -4.81 -5.33
C LEU A 107 -0.78 -5.31 -4.17
N LEU A 108 -0.37 -5.04 -2.92
CA LEU A 108 -1.18 -5.34 -1.75
C LEU A 108 -2.49 -4.54 -1.74
N MET A 109 -2.46 -3.27 -2.12
CA MET A 109 -3.65 -2.43 -2.21
C MET A 109 -4.62 -2.88 -3.31
N VAL A 110 -4.12 -3.28 -4.48
CA VAL A 110 -4.96 -3.88 -5.53
C VAL A 110 -5.65 -5.14 -5.01
N ARG A 111 -4.87 -6.07 -4.42
CA ARG A 111 -5.42 -7.29 -3.84
C ARG A 111 -6.43 -7.00 -2.74
N PHE A 112 -6.13 -6.05 -1.86
CA PHE A 112 -7.04 -5.59 -0.81
C PHE A 112 -8.36 -5.11 -1.39
N LEU A 113 -8.33 -4.22 -2.39
CA LEU A 113 -9.54 -3.67 -3.00
C LEU A 113 -10.38 -4.75 -3.69
N VAL A 114 -9.75 -5.72 -4.37
CA VAL A 114 -10.45 -6.85 -4.98
C VAL A 114 -11.15 -7.71 -3.92
N LEU A 115 -10.53 -7.91 -2.76
CA LEU A 115 -11.10 -8.71 -1.67
C LEU A 115 -12.17 -7.97 -0.87
N ALA A 116 -11.98 -6.67 -0.64
CA ALA A 116 -12.90 -5.81 0.10
C ALA A 116 -14.04 -5.27 -0.78
N TRP A 117 -14.03 -5.53 -2.09
CA TRP A 117 -15.06 -5.00 -2.99
C TRP A 117 -16.46 -5.46 -2.57
N PRO A 118 -17.46 -4.56 -2.49
CA PRO A 118 -18.83 -4.93 -2.10
C PRO A 118 -19.44 -5.95 -3.07
N ARG A 119 -19.74 -7.16 -2.57
CA ARG A 119 -20.35 -8.23 -3.37
C ARG A 119 -21.88 -8.23 -3.30
N ASN A 120 -22.43 -8.01 -2.11
CA ASN A 120 -23.86 -7.93 -1.84
C ASN A 120 -24.18 -6.56 -1.23
N PRO A 121 -24.19 -5.49 -2.04
CA PRO A 121 -24.31 -4.14 -1.53
C PRO A 121 -25.68 -3.92 -0.89
N GLN A 122 -25.69 -3.40 0.35
CA GLN A 122 -26.92 -2.92 0.98
C GLN A 122 -27.17 -1.45 0.62
N SER A 123 -28.38 -0.97 0.87
CA SER A 123 -28.78 0.41 0.55
C SER A 123 -28.31 1.44 1.58
N ARG A 124 -27.89 1.04 2.78
CA ARG A 124 -27.59 1.98 3.88
C ARG A 124 -26.27 1.67 4.57
N LEU A 125 -25.59 2.73 5.01
CA LEU A 125 -24.47 2.67 5.93
C LEU A 125 -24.95 2.65 7.37
N GLN A 126 -24.32 1.83 8.20
CA GLN A 126 -24.53 1.87 9.65
C GLN A 126 -23.82 3.11 10.23
N PRO A 127 -24.55 4.05 10.89
CA PRO A 127 -23.97 5.32 11.33
C PRO A 127 -22.76 5.18 12.26
N ALA A 128 -22.79 4.20 13.17
CA ALA A 128 -21.75 3.99 14.18
C ALA A 128 -20.35 3.76 13.59
N LEU A 129 -20.26 3.11 12.43
CA LEU A 129 -19.01 2.89 11.71
C LEU A 129 -18.82 3.90 10.57
N GLY A 130 -19.92 4.33 9.92
CA GLY A 130 -19.88 5.23 8.78
C GLY A 130 -19.35 6.62 9.10
N VAL A 131 -19.75 7.22 10.23
CA VAL A 131 -19.32 8.58 10.62
C VAL A 131 -17.80 8.67 10.82
N PRO A 132 -17.17 7.87 11.71
CA PRO A 132 -15.72 7.94 11.89
C PRO A 132 -14.95 7.61 10.60
N TRP A 133 -15.47 6.72 9.77
CA TRP A 133 -14.84 6.39 8.49
C TRP A 133 -14.88 7.56 7.48
N ILE A 134 -16.02 8.23 7.35
CA ILE A 134 -16.15 9.42 6.50
C ILE A 134 -15.25 10.55 7.00
N ILE A 135 -15.13 10.73 8.32
CA ILE A 135 -14.20 11.69 8.91
C ILE A 135 -12.75 11.36 8.49
N LEU A 136 -12.33 10.09 8.58
CA LEU A 136 -11.00 9.68 8.13
C LEU A 136 -10.78 9.95 6.64
N LEU A 137 -11.75 9.64 5.78
CA LEU A 137 -11.67 9.96 4.35
C LEU A 137 -11.54 11.46 4.10
N GLY A 138 -12.31 12.27 4.83
CA GLY A 138 -12.23 13.74 4.81
C GLY A 138 -10.84 14.24 5.23
N MET A 139 -10.29 13.69 6.32
CA MET A 139 -8.93 14.03 6.78
C MET A 139 -7.87 13.66 5.74
N ILE A 140 -7.99 12.53 5.06
CA ILE A 140 -7.04 12.14 4.00
C ILE A 140 -7.13 13.10 2.80
N LEU A 141 -8.33 13.56 2.45
CA LEU A 141 -8.54 14.51 1.36
C LEU A 141 -8.01 15.91 1.70
N LEU A 142 -8.12 16.32 2.97
CA LEU A 142 -7.61 17.60 3.47
C LEU A 142 -6.10 17.59 3.72
N LEU A 143 -5.51 16.41 3.92
CA LEU A 143 -4.09 16.29 4.28
C LEU A 143 -3.14 16.95 3.25
N PRO A 144 -3.29 16.78 1.92
CA PRO A 144 -2.48 17.50 0.94
C PRO A 144 -2.52 19.03 1.10
N VAL A 145 -3.69 19.59 1.41
CA VAL A 145 -3.88 21.04 1.61
C VAL A 145 -3.16 21.50 2.87
N TRP A 146 -3.25 20.71 3.94
CA TRP A 146 -2.51 20.99 5.18
C TRP A 146 -0.99 20.92 4.98
N ILE A 147 -0.50 19.95 4.21
CA ILE A 147 0.94 19.86 3.86
C ILE A 147 1.37 21.09 3.07
N GLU A 148 0.62 21.48 2.03
CA GLU A 148 0.91 22.69 1.23
C GLU A 148 0.94 23.96 2.10
N SER A 149 0.05 24.07 3.09
CA SER A 149 0.05 25.23 4.00
C SER A 149 1.30 25.32 4.89
N THR A 150 1.97 24.19 5.15
CA THR A 150 3.17 24.10 5.99
C THR A 150 4.46 24.08 5.14
N HIS A 151 4.38 23.53 3.94
CA HIS A 151 5.47 23.40 2.97
C HIS A 151 4.98 23.92 1.62
N SER A 152 5.15 25.22 1.38
CA SER A 152 4.65 25.85 0.16
C SER A 152 5.32 25.30 -1.10
N GLY A 153 4.54 25.10 -2.16
CA GLY A 153 5.02 24.62 -3.46
C GLY A 153 5.15 23.10 -3.58
N VAL A 154 4.78 22.31 -2.56
CA VAL A 154 4.83 20.84 -2.65
C VAL A 154 3.83 20.28 -3.64
N ILE A 155 2.64 20.88 -3.75
CA ILE A 155 1.65 20.49 -4.76
C ILE A 155 2.22 20.76 -6.15
N MET A 156 2.79 21.94 -6.36
CA MET A 156 3.37 22.30 -7.66
C MET A 156 4.56 21.40 -8.04
N SER A 157 5.45 21.10 -7.08
CA SER A 157 6.55 20.16 -7.32
C SER A 157 6.06 18.73 -7.60
N SER A 158 4.95 18.30 -6.98
CA SER A 158 4.35 16.99 -7.27
C SER A 158 3.74 16.86 -8.67
N LEU A 159 3.44 18.01 -9.30
CA LEU A 159 2.91 18.10 -10.66
C LEU A 159 4.02 18.24 -11.72
N GLN A 160 5.28 18.34 -11.32
CA GLN A 160 6.39 18.37 -12.27
C GLN A 160 6.47 17.06 -13.06
N PRO A 161 6.92 17.11 -14.34
CA PRO A 161 6.98 15.93 -15.20
C PRO A 161 7.72 14.74 -14.58
N GLU A 162 8.81 14.99 -13.84
CA GLU A 162 9.59 13.94 -13.19
C GLU A 162 8.80 13.27 -12.04
N ALA A 163 8.12 14.06 -11.21
CA ALA A 163 7.30 13.53 -10.12
C ALA A 163 6.11 12.71 -10.66
N LEU A 164 5.44 13.23 -11.70
CA LEU A 164 4.35 12.53 -12.39
C LEU A 164 4.84 11.24 -13.07
N LEU A 165 6.01 11.27 -13.70
CA LEU A 165 6.62 10.09 -14.31
C LEU A 165 6.93 9.02 -13.26
N ASN A 166 7.58 9.39 -12.16
CA ASN A 166 7.92 8.45 -11.09
C ASN A 166 6.67 7.82 -10.45
N ALA A 167 5.65 8.62 -10.14
CA ALA A 167 4.37 8.12 -9.64
C ALA A 167 3.66 7.24 -10.68
N GLY A 168 3.66 7.67 -11.95
CA GLY A 168 3.09 6.94 -13.08
C GLY A 168 3.75 5.58 -13.29
N LEU A 169 5.08 5.50 -13.23
CA LEU A 169 5.83 4.24 -13.37
C LEU A 169 5.45 3.24 -12.29
N VAL A 170 5.30 3.68 -11.03
CA VAL A 170 4.82 2.80 -9.94
C VAL A 170 3.41 2.28 -10.25
N LEU A 171 2.49 3.15 -10.67
CA LEU A 171 1.13 2.75 -11.00
C LEU A 171 1.07 1.80 -12.21
N VAL A 172 1.86 2.06 -13.24
CA VAL A 172 1.99 1.20 -14.43
C VAL A 172 2.56 -0.16 -14.03
N ALA A 173 3.62 -0.21 -13.21
CA ALA A 173 4.20 -1.46 -12.74
C ALA A 173 3.20 -2.28 -11.92
N VAL A 174 2.48 -1.63 -10.99
CA VAL A 174 1.42 -2.26 -10.19
C VAL A 174 0.31 -2.81 -11.08
N GLY A 175 -0.16 -2.03 -12.05
CA GLY A 175 -1.19 -2.44 -13.01
C GLY A 175 -0.75 -3.60 -13.89
N ALA A 176 0.47 -3.54 -14.44
CA ALA A 176 1.03 -4.58 -15.29
C ALA A 176 1.19 -5.91 -14.55
N ILE A 177 1.81 -5.90 -13.36
CA ILE A 177 2.01 -7.11 -12.55
C ILE A 177 0.66 -7.71 -12.14
N SER A 178 -0.28 -6.87 -11.68
CA SER A 178 -1.62 -7.33 -11.28
C SER A 178 -2.39 -7.92 -12.47
N GLY A 179 -2.32 -7.29 -13.64
CA GLY A 179 -2.96 -7.76 -14.88
C GLY A 179 -2.38 -9.08 -15.38
N ILE A 180 -1.05 -9.24 -15.33
CA ILE A 180 -0.37 -10.50 -15.69
C ILE A 180 -0.80 -11.61 -14.72
N ALA A 181 -0.76 -11.35 -13.41
CA ALA A 181 -1.15 -12.32 -12.40
C ALA A 181 -2.62 -12.77 -12.58
N TRP A 182 -3.51 -11.81 -12.86
CA TRP A 182 -4.91 -12.09 -13.16
C TRP A 182 -5.07 -12.92 -14.45
N GLY A 183 -4.35 -12.57 -15.51
CA GLY A 183 -4.37 -13.33 -16.78
C GLY A 183 -3.88 -14.76 -16.64
N ILE A 184 -2.83 -14.99 -15.85
CA ILE A 184 -2.34 -16.34 -15.51
C ILE A 184 -3.41 -17.10 -14.72
N GLN A 185 -4.02 -16.48 -13.71
CA GLN A 185 -5.07 -17.09 -12.90
C GLN A 185 -6.29 -17.50 -13.75
N LEU A 186 -6.70 -16.67 -14.70
CA LEU A 186 -7.80 -16.99 -15.63
C LEU A 186 -7.45 -18.18 -16.55
N LYS A 187 -6.22 -18.23 -17.09
CA LYS A 187 -5.80 -19.28 -18.03
C LYS A 187 -5.52 -20.63 -17.37
N THR A 188 -4.94 -20.61 -16.17
CA THR A 188 -4.42 -21.83 -15.52
C THR A 188 -5.28 -22.32 -14.36
N GLY A 189 -6.21 -21.49 -13.87
CA GLY A 189 -6.96 -21.76 -12.65
C GLY A 189 -6.12 -21.75 -11.37
N LEU A 190 -4.83 -21.40 -11.44
CA LEU A 190 -3.95 -21.27 -10.28
C LEU A 190 -4.41 -20.12 -9.39
N CYS A 191 -4.55 -20.39 -8.10
CA CYS A 191 -4.88 -19.37 -7.10
C CYS A 191 -3.60 -18.97 -6.36
N PHE A 192 -3.14 -17.74 -6.57
CA PHE A 192 -1.97 -17.18 -5.87
C PHE A 192 -2.30 -16.90 -4.38
N ARG A 193 -2.27 -17.96 -3.55
CA ARG A 193 -2.32 -17.83 -2.09
C ARG A 193 -0.94 -17.45 -1.56
N VAL A 194 -0.72 -16.15 -1.39
CA VAL A 194 0.35 -15.66 -0.52
C VAL A 194 -0.06 -16.01 0.91
N PRO A 195 0.73 -16.79 1.66
CA PRO A 195 0.45 -17.12 3.05
C PRO A 195 0.29 -15.86 3.90
N GLU A 196 -0.53 -15.93 4.94
CA GLU A 196 -0.76 -14.80 5.82
C GLU A 196 0.48 -14.52 6.67
N GLY A 197 1.25 -13.49 6.31
CA GLY A 197 2.14 -12.72 7.19
C GLY A 197 3.32 -13.43 7.85
N ASP A 198 3.46 -14.75 7.74
CA ASP A 198 4.44 -15.48 8.50
C ASP A 198 5.70 -15.77 7.67
N LEU A 199 6.77 -15.00 7.93
CA LEU A 199 8.09 -15.22 7.34
C LEU A 199 8.61 -16.64 7.65
N LEU A 200 8.12 -17.29 8.71
CA LEU A 200 8.43 -18.68 9.03
C LEU A 200 7.89 -19.66 7.97
N ILE A 201 6.81 -19.31 7.25
CA ILE A 201 6.29 -20.14 6.17
C ILE A 201 7.23 -20.07 4.96
N LEU A 202 7.83 -18.92 4.69
CA LEU A 202 8.87 -18.79 3.64
C LEU A 202 10.12 -19.60 4.00
N PHE A 203 10.52 -19.62 5.28
CA PHE A 203 11.63 -20.44 5.76
C PHE A 203 11.32 -21.94 5.71
N LYS A 204 10.07 -22.34 6.00
CA LYS A 204 9.60 -23.72 5.80
C LYS A 204 9.55 -24.10 4.33
N TRP A 205 9.12 -23.20 3.45
CA TRP A 205 9.06 -23.49 2.02
C TRP A 205 10.45 -23.58 1.38
N SER A 206 11.42 -22.77 1.81
CA SER A 206 12.79 -22.91 1.31
C SER A 206 13.42 -24.22 1.77
N SER A 207 13.17 -24.66 3.01
CA SER A 207 13.66 -25.95 3.50
C SER A 207 12.92 -27.16 2.89
N GLU A 208 11.62 -27.05 2.64
CA GLU A 208 10.82 -28.07 1.93
C GLU A 208 11.21 -28.16 0.45
N PHE A 209 11.47 -27.03 -0.22
CA PHE A 209 11.92 -27.00 -1.61
C PHE A 209 13.29 -27.64 -1.78
N LEU A 210 14.23 -27.33 -0.87
CA LEU A 210 15.57 -27.93 -0.86
C LEU A 210 15.55 -29.43 -0.53
N SER A 211 14.56 -29.91 0.23
CA SER A 211 14.46 -31.33 0.63
C SER A 211 13.63 -32.20 -0.32
N THR A 212 12.67 -31.65 -1.06
CA THR A 212 11.72 -32.45 -1.87
C THR A 212 11.61 -32.04 -3.34
N GLY A 213 12.13 -30.88 -3.75
CA GLY A 213 12.08 -30.42 -5.15
C GLY A 213 10.67 -30.13 -5.70
N GLN A 214 9.61 -30.21 -4.88
CA GLN A 214 8.24 -29.91 -5.30
C GLN A 214 7.60 -28.86 -4.39
N THR A 215 7.17 -27.75 -4.99
CA THR A 215 6.35 -26.77 -4.29
C THR A 215 4.88 -27.20 -4.38
N ARG A 216 4.24 -27.47 -3.22
CA ARG A 216 2.78 -27.67 -3.12
C ARG A 216 2.06 -26.34 -3.35
N TRP A 217 2.05 -25.87 -4.59
CA TRP A 217 1.21 -24.74 -4.97
C TRP A 217 -0.22 -25.21 -5.11
N GLY A 218 -1.10 -24.63 -4.28
CA GLY A 218 -2.48 -25.04 -4.09
C GLY A 218 -3.26 -25.16 -5.40
N ARG A 219 -3.37 -26.38 -5.92
CA ARG A 219 -4.47 -26.75 -6.80
C ARG A 219 -5.77 -26.55 -6.02
N LYS A 220 -6.75 -25.88 -6.64
CA LYS A 220 -8.14 -25.96 -6.17
C LYS A 220 -8.46 -27.43 -5.89
N PRO A 221 -9.06 -27.80 -4.75
CA PRO A 221 -9.67 -29.11 -4.65
C PRO A 221 -10.67 -29.17 -5.80
N ARG A 222 -10.45 -30.11 -6.74
CA ARG A 222 -11.48 -30.47 -7.69
C ARG A 222 -12.69 -30.83 -6.84
N SER A 223 -13.76 -30.05 -6.94
CA SER A 223 -15.06 -30.45 -6.44
C SER A 223 -15.35 -31.82 -7.06
N GLY A 224 -15.17 -32.87 -6.25
CA GLY A 224 -15.55 -34.22 -6.59
C GLY A 224 -17.06 -34.25 -6.68
N LEU A 225 -17.59 -33.95 -7.87
CA LEU A 225 -18.82 -34.55 -8.35
C LEU A 225 -18.54 -36.04 -8.56
N ALA A 226 -18.76 -36.82 -7.50
CA ALA A 226 -19.07 -38.24 -7.54
C ALA A 226 -20.05 -38.42 -6.36
N ALA A 227 -21.36 -38.29 -6.59
CA ALA A 227 -22.21 -39.42 -6.96
C ALA A 227 -21.87 -40.65 -6.11
N ILE A 228 -22.73 -40.96 -5.11
CA ILE A 228 -23.06 -42.30 -4.62
C ILE A 228 -24.30 -42.17 -3.71
N HIS A 229 -25.36 -42.86 -4.15
CA HIS A 229 -26.62 -43.31 -3.54
C HIS A 229 -27.54 -42.33 -2.81
#